data_AF-A0A6A5G5I8-F1
#
_entry.id   AF-A0A6A5G5I8-F1
#
_cell.length_a   1.000
_cell.length_b   1.000
_cell.length_c   1.000
_cell.angle_alpha   90.00
_cell.angle_beta   90.00
_cell.angle_gamma   90.00
#
_symmetry.space_group_name_H-M   'P 1'
#
loop_
_entity.id
_entity.type
_entity.pdbx_description
1 polymer ?
#
loop_
_entity_poly.entity_id
_entity_poly.type
_entity_poly.pdbx_seq_one_letter_code
_entity_poly.pdbx_strand_id
1 'polypeptide(L)'
;MLKLVTLFCVIYTAYGLVLPASMLASYTDAFARNQMLALASAAYSSNPQHCLTTKFTNAQLKRQIYVKNCAALNSDVCSGYTAALHADKAIVISFRGTQGFFQLISEANKSVFESQMSWIAGGKVSKYFGDAFSKVWAAGMKDDVASLLAANPGYEVWVVGHSLGGSLASLAASYIIGTKIVDGSRVKLVTYGEPRTGNKDYAHAHDGQLAYSYRVTHNRDVVPHVPNEDFMGYYHNKYEVYYRENMKDGAKFTICDGDEDSKCSDGLWVTTSIDDHLHYFEKDISAWGDKGCN
;
A
#
# COMPACT_ATOMS: atom_id res chain seq x y z
N MET A 1 56.43 49.88 18.24
CA MET A 1 56.50 48.49 17.76
C MET A 1 55.38 47.69 18.39
N LEU A 2 54.24 47.60 17.71
CA LEU A 2 53.03 46.91 18.17
C LEU A 2 53.12 45.45 17.69
N LYS A 3 53.21 44.47 18.60
CA LYS A 3 53.25 43.05 18.26
C LYS A 3 51.83 42.57 17.93
N LEU A 4 51.62 42.18 16.68
CA LEU A 4 50.40 41.55 16.18
C LEU A 4 50.28 40.14 16.79
N VAL A 5 49.21 39.87 17.55
CA VAL A 5 48.88 38.53 18.03
C VAL A 5 47.97 37.88 17.00
N THR A 6 48.48 36.91 16.27
CA THR A 6 47.72 36.14 15.27
C THR A 6 46.88 35.08 15.99
N LEU A 7 45.56 35.27 16.01
CA LEU A 7 44.61 34.31 16.57
C LEU A 7 44.39 33.17 15.56
N PHE A 8 44.91 31.98 15.82
CA PHE A 8 44.62 30.78 15.02
C PHE A 8 43.22 30.27 15.40
N CYS A 9 42.24 30.51 14.54
CA CYS A 9 40.92 29.91 14.65
C CYS A 9 41.00 28.46 14.14
N VAL A 10 41.07 27.50 15.05
CA VAL A 10 41.00 26.07 14.72
C VAL A 10 39.53 25.75 14.44
N ILE A 11 39.18 25.69 13.16
CA ILE A 11 37.86 25.22 12.72
C ILE A 11 37.85 23.70 12.90
N TYR A 12 37.25 23.22 14.00
CA TYR A 12 36.86 21.82 14.12
C TYR A 12 35.72 21.59 13.13
N THR A 13 36.03 21.11 11.93
CA THR A 13 35.03 20.47 11.07
C THR A 13 34.59 19.20 11.79
N ALA A 14 33.45 19.26 12.47
CA ALA A 14 32.74 18.08 12.89
C ALA A 14 32.37 17.31 11.61
N TYR A 15 33.18 16.33 11.25
CA TYR A 15 32.76 15.26 10.36
C TYR A 15 31.66 14.52 11.11
N GLY A 16 30.42 14.99 10.96
CA GLY A 16 29.27 14.17 11.26
C GLY A 16 29.45 12.88 10.47
N LEU A 17 29.54 11.76 11.17
CA LEU A 17 29.30 10.47 10.55
C LEU A 17 27.92 10.58 9.90
N VAL A 18 27.89 10.82 8.60
CA VAL A 18 26.72 10.53 7.79
C VAL A 18 26.66 9.01 7.82
N LEU A 19 25.84 8.50 8.76
CA LEU A 19 25.39 7.12 8.67
C LEU A 19 24.84 6.97 7.24
N PRO A 20 25.32 5.99 6.46
CA PRO A 20 24.78 5.77 5.12
C PRO A 20 23.28 5.61 5.24
N ALA A 21 22.55 6.11 4.23
CA ALA A 21 21.10 5.96 4.13
C ALA A 21 20.74 4.55 4.60
N SER A 22 20.04 4.57 5.72
CA SER A 22 19.74 3.52 6.68
C SER A 22 19.56 2.12 6.09
N MET A 23 19.82 1.12 6.95
CA MET A 23 19.24 -0.23 6.97
C MET A 23 17.70 -0.24 6.80
N LEU A 24 17.19 0.29 5.70
CA LEU A 24 15.81 0.16 5.28
C LEU A 24 15.69 -1.26 4.73
N ALA A 25 14.91 -2.08 5.40
CA ALA A 25 14.63 -3.43 4.95
C ALA A 25 14.20 -3.36 3.48
N SER A 26 14.95 -4.00 2.58
CA SER A 26 14.53 -4.13 1.19
C SER A 26 13.39 -5.12 1.10
N TYR A 27 12.63 -5.08 0.01
CA TYR A 27 11.62 -6.09 -0.28
C TYR A 27 12.17 -7.51 -0.12
N THR A 28 11.38 -8.39 0.50
CA THR A 28 11.63 -9.83 0.48
C THR A 28 10.37 -10.57 0.06
N ASP A 29 10.52 -11.57 -0.84
CA ASP A 29 9.43 -12.44 -1.26
C ASP A 29 8.75 -13.07 -0.03
N ALA A 30 9.53 -13.55 0.94
CA ALA A 30 8.99 -14.15 2.16
C ALA A 30 8.07 -13.23 2.96
N PHE A 31 8.41 -11.94 3.11
CA PHE A 31 7.57 -10.97 3.82
C PHE A 31 6.26 -10.70 3.07
N ALA A 32 6.35 -10.47 1.76
CA ALA A 32 5.17 -10.26 0.93
C ALA A 32 4.27 -11.52 0.93
N ARG A 33 4.82 -12.66 0.53
CA ARG A 33 4.13 -13.95 0.38
C ARG A 33 3.53 -14.47 1.68
N ASN A 34 4.30 -14.49 2.77
CA ASN A 34 3.91 -15.23 3.97
C ASN A 34 3.21 -14.36 5.02
N GLN A 35 3.45 -13.04 5.00
CA GLN A 35 2.85 -12.11 5.97
C GLN A 35 1.85 -11.19 5.29
N MET A 36 2.30 -10.31 4.40
CA MET A 36 1.44 -9.26 3.85
C MET A 36 0.27 -9.82 3.01
N LEU A 37 0.47 -10.91 2.25
CA LEU A 37 -0.61 -11.56 1.51
C LEU A 37 -1.72 -12.05 2.44
N ALA A 38 -1.37 -12.69 3.56
CA ALA A 38 -2.34 -13.17 4.54
C ALA A 38 -3.16 -12.00 5.11
N LEU A 39 -2.51 -10.88 5.41
CA LEU A 39 -3.18 -9.69 5.91
C LEU A 39 -4.15 -9.12 4.86
N ALA A 40 -3.74 -9.03 3.59
CA ALA A 40 -4.60 -8.59 2.49
C ALA A 40 -5.81 -9.53 2.30
N SER A 41 -5.57 -10.84 2.28
CA SER A 41 -6.58 -11.88 2.15
C SER A 41 -7.58 -11.87 3.31
N ALA A 42 -7.12 -11.67 4.54
CA ALA A 42 -7.99 -11.62 5.72
C ALA A 42 -9.09 -10.55 5.59
N ALA A 43 -8.86 -9.48 4.81
CA ALA A 43 -9.85 -8.42 4.60
C ALA A 43 -11.08 -8.90 3.80
N TYR A 44 -10.95 -9.99 3.03
CA TYR A 44 -12.07 -10.61 2.31
C TYR A 44 -12.98 -11.43 3.24
N SER A 45 -12.40 -12.01 4.29
CA SER A 45 -13.11 -12.85 5.26
C SER A 45 -14.16 -12.08 6.06
N SER A 46 -15.26 -12.75 6.38
CA SER A 46 -16.22 -12.29 7.39
C SER A 46 -15.67 -12.39 8.82
N ASN A 47 -14.59 -13.14 9.03
CA ASN A 47 -13.89 -13.27 10.31
C ASN A 47 -12.36 -13.18 10.11
N PRO A 48 -11.79 -11.97 9.92
CA PRO A 48 -10.35 -11.78 9.71
C PRO A 48 -9.49 -12.37 10.84
N GLN A 49 -10.00 -12.41 12.08
CA GLN A 49 -9.29 -12.98 13.23
C GLN A 49 -8.84 -14.43 12.96
N HIS A 50 -9.63 -15.22 12.20
CA HIS A 50 -9.25 -16.60 11.91
C HIS A 50 -7.96 -16.67 11.10
N CYS A 51 -7.86 -15.92 10.00
CA CYS A 51 -6.63 -15.81 9.22
C CYS A 51 -5.46 -15.27 10.07
N LEU A 52 -5.72 -14.23 10.88
CA LEU A 52 -4.71 -13.67 11.77
C LEU A 52 -4.13 -14.71 12.74
N THR A 53 -4.98 -15.51 13.40
CA THR A 53 -4.52 -16.59 14.31
C THR A 53 -3.85 -17.75 13.60
N THR A 54 -4.21 -18.02 12.34
CA THR A 54 -3.58 -19.07 11.54
C THR A 54 -2.14 -18.69 11.16
N LYS A 55 -1.88 -17.40 10.89
CA LYS A 55 -0.61 -16.93 10.32
C LYS A 55 0.31 -16.21 11.28
N PHE A 56 -0.22 -15.64 12.36
CA PHE A 56 0.53 -14.80 13.27
C PHE A 56 0.35 -15.23 14.72
N THR A 57 1.45 -15.19 15.46
CA THR A 57 1.43 -15.49 16.90
C THR A 57 0.94 -14.26 17.67
N ASN A 58 -0.01 -14.46 18.58
CA ASN A 58 -0.58 -13.38 19.41
C ASN A 58 -1.12 -12.19 18.58
N ALA A 59 -1.86 -12.49 17.52
CA ALA A 59 -2.54 -11.49 16.71
C ALA A 59 -3.96 -11.21 17.23
N GLN A 60 -4.32 -9.93 17.30
CA GLN A 60 -5.60 -9.46 17.82
C GLN A 60 -6.25 -8.48 16.86
N LEU A 61 -7.37 -8.89 16.26
CA LEU A 61 -8.26 -8.02 15.50
C LEU A 61 -8.85 -6.97 16.45
N LYS A 62 -8.71 -5.70 16.08
CA LYS A 62 -9.37 -4.61 16.78
C LYS A 62 -10.81 -4.51 16.33
N ARG A 63 -11.01 -4.34 15.02
CA ARG A 63 -12.33 -4.24 14.38
C ARG A 63 -12.22 -4.41 12.87
N GLN A 64 -13.22 -5.04 12.27
CA GLN A 64 -13.48 -4.97 10.84
C GLN A 64 -14.64 -3.99 10.59
N ILE A 65 -14.47 -3.16 9.57
CA ILE A 65 -15.39 -2.07 9.21
C ILE A 65 -16.01 -2.38 7.85
N TYR A 66 -17.30 -2.08 7.73
CA TYR A 66 -18.06 -2.20 6.49
C TYR A 66 -18.83 -0.91 6.25
N VAL A 67 -18.60 -0.29 5.09
CA VAL A 67 -19.29 0.94 4.69
C VAL A 67 -20.02 0.69 3.38
N LYS A 68 -21.35 0.78 3.43
CA LYS A 68 -22.20 0.78 2.23
C LYS A 68 -22.11 2.14 1.53
N ASN A 69 -22.22 2.13 0.20
CA ASN A 69 -22.19 3.33 -0.65
C ASN A 69 -20.93 4.15 -0.40
N CYS A 70 -19.80 3.46 -0.23
CA CYS A 70 -18.53 4.10 0.08
C CYS A 70 -17.98 4.90 -1.11
N ALA A 71 -18.36 4.57 -2.33
CA ALA A 71 -17.95 5.29 -3.53
C ALA A 71 -19.16 5.81 -4.32
N ALA A 72 -18.90 6.48 -5.44
CA ALA A 72 -19.92 7.19 -6.24
C ALA A 72 -20.99 6.26 -6.86
N LEU A 73 -20.78 4.95 -6.84
CA LEU A 73 -21.74 3.96 -7.32
C LEU A 73 -22.53 3.42 -6.13
N ASN A 74 -23.84 3.60 -6.18
CA ASN A 74 -24.79 3.43 -5.07
C ASN A 74 -24.98 1.99 -4.55
N SER A 75 -24.04 1.09 -4.83
CA SER A 75 -24.03 -0.33 -4.40
C SER A 75 -22.69 -0.80 -3.84
N ASP A 76 -21.63 0.02 -3.85
CA ASP A 76 -20.30 -0.41 -3.41
C ASP A 76 -20.20 -0.56 -1.88
N VAL A 77 -19.72 -1.72 -1.43
CA VAL A 77 -19.38 -1.97 -0.03
C VAL A 77 -17.87 -1.99 0.13
N CYS A 78 -17.32 -0.96 0.76
CA CYS A 78 -15.92 -0.92 1.15
C CYS A 78 -15.75 -1.57 2.51
N SER A 79 -14.64 -2.29 2.67
CA SER A 79 -14.29 -2.90 3.93
C SER A 79 -12.80 -2.78 4.19
N GLY A 80 -12.45 -2.72 5.46
CA GLY A 80 -11.08 -2.83 5.94
C GLY A 80 -11.09 -3.22 7.41
N TYR A 81 -9.94 -3.56 7.95
CA TYR A 81 -9.80 -3.89 9.36
C TYR A 81 -8.49 -3.33 9.93
N THR A 82 -8.45 -3.28 11.24
CA THR A 82 -7.23 -2.98 11.99
C THR A 82 -6.94 -4.08 13.00
N ALA A 83 -5.66 -4.35 13.26
CA ALA A 83 -5.23 -5.39 14.19
C ALA A 83 -3.88 -5.04 14.82
N ALA A 84 -3.55 -5.72 15.92
CA ALA A 84 -2.20 -5.75 16.49
C ALA A 84 -1.59 -7.15 16.30
N LEU A 85 -0.36 -7.21 15.81
CA LEU A 85 0.47 -8.40 15.73
C LEU A 85 1.54 -8.28 16.82
N HIS A 86 1.26 -8.79 18.03
CA HIS A 86 2.13 -8.51 19.17
C HIS A 86 3.49 -9.22 19.09
N ALA A 87 3.56 -10.41 18.47
CA ALA A 87 4.83 -11.10 18.26
C ALA A 87 5.73 -10.35 17.26
N ASP A 88 5.14 -9.78 16.21
CA ASP A 88 5.84 -9.02 15.17
C ASP A 88 6.05 -7.54 15.52
N LYS A 89 5.45 -7.07 16.63
CA LYS A 89 5.41 -5.65 17.01
C LYS A 89 4.89 -4.75 15.89
N ALA A 90 3.77 -5.14 15.28
CA ALA A 90 3.17 -4.39 14.17
C ALA A 90 1.68 -4.09 14.41
N ILE A 91 1.24 -2.94 13.94
CA ILE A 91 -0.18 -2.55 13.81
C ILE A 91 -0.55 -2.70 12.33
N VAL A 92 -1.64 -3.38 12.06
CA VAL A 92 -2.12 -3.62 10.69
C VAL A 92 -3.23 -2.65 10.35
N ILE A 93 -3.17 -2.10 9.14
CA ILE A 93 -4.28 -1.40 8.48
C ILE A 93 -4.48 -2.10 7.13
N SER A 94 -5.58 -2.83 6.99
CA SER A 94 -5.83 -3.63 5.78
C SER A 94 -7.13 -3.22 5.12
N PHE A 95 -7.13 -3.17 3.78
CA PHE A 95 -8.32 -2.85 2.99
C PHE A 95 -8.66 -3.97 2.00
N ARG A 96 -9.96 -4.25 1.89
CA ARG A 96 -10.51 -5.24 0.96
C ARG A 96 -10.70 -4.61 -0.42
N GLY A 97 -10.50 -5.39 -1.48
CA GLY A 97 -11.04 -5.05 -2.80
C GLY A 97 -12.57 -5.13 -2.87
N THR A 98 -13.13 -4.96 -4.07
CA THR A 98 -14.58 -5.10 -4.31
C THR A 98 -14.86 -5.73 -5.68
N GLN A 99 -15.93 -6.51 -5.77
CA GLN A 99 -16.40 -7.07 -7.04
C GLN A 99 -16.92 -5.98 -8.00
N GLY A 100 -17.47 -4.88 -7.45
CA GLY A 100 -17.94 -3.75 -8.25
C GLY A 100 -16.83 -3.12 -9.09
N PHE A 101 -15.57 -3.20 -8.64
CA PHE A 101 -14.44 -2.61 -9.34
C PHE A 101 -14.08 -3.38 -10.62
N PHE A 102 -14.22 -4.71 -10.64
CA PHE A 102 -14.05 -5.49 -11.88
C PHE A 102 -15.11 -5.14 -12.91
N GLN A 103 -16.35 -4.96 -12.45
CA GLN A 103 -17.41 -4.49 -13.32
C GLN A 103 -17.03 -3.13 -13.93
N LEU A 104 -16.50 -2.19 -13.14
CA LEU A 104 -16.09 -0.88 -13.64
C LEU A 104 -14.95 -0.91 -14.66
N ILE A 105 -13.97 -1.78 -14.45
CA ILE A 105 -12.90 -1.99 -15.43
C ILE A 105 -13.47 -2.60 -16.71
N SER A 106 -14.29 -3.65 -16.58
CA SER A 106 -14.85 -4.37 -17.72
C SER A 106 -15.82 -3.52 -18.55
N GLU A 107 -16.59 -2.65 -17.90
CA GLU A 107 -17.49 -1.69 -18.53
C GLU A 107 -16.76 -0.41 -18.98
N ALA A 108 -15.45 -0.32 -18.72
CA ALA A 108 -14.58 0.80 -19.05
C ALA A 108 -15.20 2.17 -18.70
N ASN A 109 -15.88 2.26 -17.55
CA ASN A 109 -16.56 3.47 -17.14
C ASN A 109 -15.53 4.53 -16.70
N LYS A 110 -14.90 5.18 -17.68
CA LYS A 110 -13.82 6.18 -17.51
C LYS A 110 -14.23 7.33 -16.59
N SER A 111 -15.54 7.60 -16.46
CA SER A 111 -16.07 8.64 -15.56
C SER A 111 -15.61 8.50 -14.11
N VAL A 112 -15.34 7.27 -13.64
CA VAL A 112 -14.82 7.01 -12.29
C VAL A 112 -13.42 7.59 -12.10
N PHE A 113 -12.61 7.57 -13.16
CA PHE A 113 -11.26 8.12 -13.14
C PHE A 113 -11.22 9.58 -13.61
N GLU A 114 -12.27 10.09 -14.24
CA GLU A 114 -12.33 11.48 -14.71
C GLU A 114 -12.38 12.51 -13.58
N SER A 115 -12.88 12.11 -12.41
CA SER A 115 -12.91 12.98 -11.24
C SER A 115 -11.72 12.72 -10.32
N GLN A 116 -10.91 13.76 -10.10
CA GLN A 116 -9.79 13.76 -9.17
C GLN A 116 -10.00 14.79 -8.05
N MET A 117 -9.38 14.55 -6.89
CA MET A 117 -9.38 15.47 -5.76
C MET A 117 -7.96 15.75 -5.28
N SER A 118 -7.69 16.96 -4.79
CA SER A 118 -6.40 17.30 -4.21
C SER A 118 -6.08 16.41 -3.01
N TRP A 119 -4.83 15.98 -2.90
CA TRP A 119 -4.39 15.09 -1.84
C TRP A 119 -3.48 15.79 -0.82
N ILE A 120 -3.57 15.37 0.44
CA ILE A 120 -2.91 16.04 1.57
C ILE A 120 -1.38 16.05 1.46
N ALA A 121 -0.80 15.01 0.87
CA ALA A 121 0.64 14.91 0.68
C ALA A 121 1.15 15.68 -0.55
N GLY A 122 0.27 16.11 -1.44
CA GLY A 122 0.61 16.68 -2.74
C GLY A 122 -0.11 15.97 -3.90
N GLY A 123 -0.26 16.69 -5.00
CA GLY A 123 -0.92 16.17 -6.20
C GLY A 123 -2.42 15.94 -6.05
N LYS A 124 -2.93 15.03 -6.87
CA LYS A 124 -4.35 14.66 -6.93
C LYS A 124 -4.49 13.14 -7.00
N VAL A 125 -5.56 12.64 -6.40
CA VAL A 125 -5.93 11.21 -6.42
C VAL A 125 -7.31 11.05 -7.04
N SER A 126 -7.64 9.84 -7.49
CA SER A 126 -9.01 9.53 -7.93
C SER A 126 -9.99 9.89 -6.82
N LYS A 127 -11.04 10.65 -7.14
CA LYS A 127 -12.10 10.97 -6.19
C LYS A 127 -12.81 9.70 -5.71
N TYR A 128 -12.93 8.68 -6.57
CA TYR A 128 -13.52 7.38 -6.20
C TYR A 128 -12.74 6.73 -5.05
N PHE A 129 -11.42 6.62 -5.18
CA PHE A 129 -10.57 6.06 -4.13
C PHE A 129 -10.53 6.95 -2.89
N GLY A 130 -10.43 8.27 -3.07
CA GLY A 130 -10.40 9.25 -1.97
C GLY A 130 -11.67 9.26 -1.13
N ASP A 131 -12.85 9.21 -1.75
CA ASP A 131 -14.13 9.14 -1.05
C ASP A 131 -14.29 7.80 -0.30
N ALA A 132 -13.92 6.69 -0.95
CA ALA A 132 -13.96 5.36 -0.36
C ALA A 132 -13.06 5.26 0.88
N PHE A 133 -11.80 5.69 0.77
CA PHE A 133 -10.87 5.78 1.89
C PHE A 133 -11.45 6.65 3.01
N SER A 134 -11.87 7.88 2.69
CA SER A 134 -12.34 8.86 3.68
C SER A 134 -13.53 8.32 4.49
N LYS A 135 -14.47 7.62 3.84
CA LYS A 135 -15.62 7.03 4.54
C LYS A 135 -15.23 5.84 5.41
N VAL A 136 -14.35 4.93 4.95
CA VAL A 136 -13.86 3.83 5.80
C VAL A 136 -13.06 4.37 6.99
N TRP A 137 -12.23 5.38 6.74
CA TRP A 137 -11.45 6.06 7.78
C TRP A 137 -12.34 6.69 8.84
N ALA A 138 -13.38 7.43 8.42
CA ALA A 138 -14.33 8.09 9.29
C ALA A 138 -15.30 7.15 10.00
N ALA A 139 -15.54 5.94 9.48
CA ALA A 139 -16.42 4.92 10.07
C ALA A 139 -15.85 4.23 11.31
N GLY A 140 -14.70 4.70 11.83
CA GLY A 140 -14.10 4.26 13.08
C GLY A 140 -12.67 3.76 12.95
N MET A 141 -12.15 3.57 11.73
CA MET A 141 -10.77 3.10 11.53
C MET A 141 -9.76 4.09 12.12
N LYS A 142 -10.02 5.40 12.01
CA LYS A 142 -9.19 6.44 12.62
C LYS A 142 -9.06 6.28 14.15
N ASP A 143 -10.15 5.91 14.81
CA ASP A 143 -10.19 5.74 16.27
C ASP A 143 -9.49 4.45 16.68
N ASP A 144 -9.64 3.40 15.86
CA ASP A 144 -8.94 2.13 16.07
C ASP A 144 -7.43 2.32 15.95
N VAL A 145 -6.95 2.96 14.88
CA VAL A 145 -5.53 3.27 14.66
C VAL A 145 -4.98 4.12 15.81
N ALA A 146 -5.68 5.17 16.22
CA ALA A 146 -5.27 6.00 17.35
C ALA A 146 -5.15 5.17 18.65
N SER A 147 -6.13 4.30 18.93
CA SER A 147 -6.11 3.45 20.12
C SER A 147 -4.99 2.42 20.10
N LEU A 148 -4.72 1.81 18.93
CA LEU A 148 -3.67 0.81 18.75
C LEU A 148 -2.28 1.42 18.90
N LEU A 149 -2.05 2.60 18.32
CA LEU A 149 -0.80 3.34 18.45
C LEU A 149 -0.53 3.75 19.90
N ALA A 150 -1.55 4.20 20.63
CA ALA A 150 -1.43 4.55 22.04
C ALA A 150 -1.13 3.33 22.93
N ALA A 151 -1.77 2.19 22.65
CA ALA A 151 -1.57 0.96 23.43
C ALA A 151 -0.24 0.25 23.10
N ASN A 152 0.33 0.47 21.92
CA ASN A 152 1.51 -0.25 21.43
C ASN A 152 2.59 0.73 20.93
N PRO A 153 3.20 1.53 21.82
CA PRO A 153 4.22 2.49 21.44
C PRO A 153 5.42 1.79 20.78
N GLY A 154 5.87 2.34 19.66
CA GLY A 154 7.03 1.83 18.92
C GLY A 154 6.76 0.67 17.95
N TYR A 155 5.52 0.16 17.86
CA TYR A 155 5.18 -0.85 16.85
C TYR A 155 5.32 -0.29 15.43
N GLU A 156 5.72 -1.10 14.46
CA GLU A 156 5.61 -0.72 13.04
C GLU A 156 4.13 -0.60 12.64
N VAL A 157 3.86 0.09 11.55
CA VAL A 157 2.53 0.16 10.94
C VAL A 157 2.59 -0.48 9.56
N TRP A 158 1.98 -1.64 9.43
CA TRP A 158 1.91 -2.38 8.17
C TRP A 158 0.57 -2.07 7.49
N VAL A 159 0.66 -1.46 6.33
CA VAL A 159 -0.50 -1.06 5.52
C VAL A 159 -0.56 -1.94 4.30
N VAL A 160 -1.73 -2.50 4.02
CA VAL A 160 -1.86 -3.53 2.98
C VAL A 160 -3.23 -3.52 2.32
N GLY A 161 -3.26 -3.90 1.05
CA GLY A 161 -4.52 -4.11 0.36
C GLY A 161 -4.33 -4.73 -1.03
N HIS A 162 -5.41 -5.25 -1.56
CA HIS A 162 -5.46 -5.85 -2.88
C HIS A 162 -6.52 -5.18 -3.75
N SER A 163 -6.25 -5.02 -5.06
CA SER A 163 -7.17 -4.41 -6.03
C SER A 163 -7.53 -2.98 -5.61
N LEU A 164 -8.82 -2.63 -5.55
CA LEU A 164 -9.30 -1.39 -4.90
C LEU A 164 -8.65 -1.17 -3.52
N GLY A 165 -8.52 -2.22 -2.72
CA GLY A 165 -7.89 -2.16 -1.41
C GLY A 165 -6.43 -1.70 -1.47
N GLY A 166 -5.72 -1.98 -2.57
CA GLY A 166 -4.36 -1.47 -2.82
C GLY A 166 -4.32 0.06 -2.87
N SER A 167 -5.20 0.68 -3.66
CA SER A 167 -5.30 2.14 -3.68
C SER A 167 -5.71 2.72 -2.33
N LEU A 168 -6.65 2.10 -1.62
CA LEU A 168 -7.03 2.55 -0.28
C LEU A 168 -5.88 2.43 0.73
N ALA A 169 -5.05 1.39 0.61
CA ALA A 169 -3.85 1.20 1.42
C ALA A 169 -2.78 2.27 1.12
N SER A 170 -2.54 2.56 -0.16
CA SER A 170 -1.64 3.63 -0.62
C SER A 170 -2.06 5.00 -0.10
N LEU A 171 -3.36 5.33 -0.21
CA LEU A 171 -3.94 6.53 0.38
C LEU A 171 -3.83 6.53 1.91
N ALA A 172 -4.13 5.43 2.59
CA ALA A 172 -4.05 5.37 4.05
C ALA A 172 -2.62 5.60 4.57
N ALA A 173 -1.62 4.98 3.94
CA ALA A 173 -0.22 5.16 4.28
C ALA A 173 0.23 6.62 4.09
N SER A 174 -0.07 7.20 2.92
CA SER A 174 0.21 8.62 2.66
C SER A 174 -0.51 9.56 3.62
N TYR A 175 -1.76 9.25 3.99
CA TYR A 175 -2.57 10.06 4.88
C TYR A 175 -2.02 10.08 6.31
N ILE A 176 -1.72 8.92 6.91
CA ILE A 176 -1.23 8.86 8.30
C ILE A 176 0.15 9.52 8.47
N ILE A 177 0.97 9.51 7.42
CA ILE A 177 2.27 10.21 7.40
C ILE A 177 2.06 11.71 7.16
N GLY A 178 1.29 12.08 6.14
CA GLY A 178 1.02 13.49 5.80
C GLY A 178 0.32 14.27 6.91
N THR A 179 -0.51 13.59 7.70
CA THR A 179 -1.16 14.16 8.89
C THR A 179 -0.35 14.00 10.19
N LYS A 180 0.89 13.48 10.09
CA LYS A 180 1.83 13.31 11.20
C LYS A 180 1.31 12.42 12.35
N ILE A 181 0.42 11.47 12.04
CA ILE A 181 -0.04 10.44 12.99
C ILE A 181 1.08 9.43 13.23
N VAL A 182 1.84 9.08 12.18
CA VAL A 182 2.95 8.13 12.23
C VAL A 182 4.13 8.68 11.43
N ASP A 183 5.35 8.48 11.92
CA ASP A 183 6.57 8.77 11.16
C ASP A 183 6.72 7.78 9.99
N GLY A 184 7.06 8.27 8.80
CA GLY A 184 7.18 7.44 7.59
C GLY A 184 8.18 6.28 7.73
N SER A 185 9.20 6.40 8.58
CA SER A 185 10.17 5.32 8.86
C SER A 185 9.57 4.12 9.59
N ARG A 186 8.38 4.26 10.20
CA ARG A 186 7.64 3.18 10.87
C ARG A 186 6.60 2.52 9.98
N VAL A 187 6.37 3.03 8.77
CA VAL A 187 5.30 2.55 7.88
C VAL A 187 5.88 1.62 6.82
N LYS A 188 5.29 0.44 6.67
CA LYS A 188 5.55 -0.48 5.57
C LYS A 188 4.27 -0.65 4.76
N LEU A 189 4.31 -0.28 3.49
CA LEU A 189 3.21 -0.47 2.55
C LEU A 189 3.55 -1.60 1.57
N VAL A 190 2.65 -2.57 1.46
CA VAL A 190 2.66 -3.56 0.37
C VAL A 190 1.27 -3.63 -0.23
N THR A 191 1.16 -3.48 -1.54
CA THR A 191 -0.12 -3.62 -2.26
C THR A 191 -0.03 -4.74 -3.28
N TYR A 192 -1.17 -5.34 -3.62
CA TYR A 192 -1.29 -6.41 -4.61
C TYR A 192 -2.26 -5.96 -5.71
N GLY A 193 -1.79 -5.93 -6.96
CA GLY A 193 -2.64 -5.53 -8.08
C GLY A 193 -3.25 -4.14 -7.89
N GLU A 194 -2.47 -3.19 -7.39
CA GLU A 194 -2.94 -1.81 -7.16
C GLU A 194 -3.16 -1.09 -8.50
N PRO A 195 -4.34 -0.51 -8.78
CA PRO A 195 -4.55 0.36 -9.94
C PRO A 195 -3.88 1.73 -9.74
N ARG A 196 -3.70 2.50 -10.82
CA ARG A 196 -3.11 3.85 -10.71
C ARG A 196 -4.00 4.74 -9.82
N THR A 197 -3.48 5.10 -8.65
CA THR A 197 -4.26 5.73 -7.57
C THR A 197 -4.38 7.25 -7.71
N GLY A 198 -3.35 7.90 -8.25
CA GLY A 198 -3.30 9.36 -8.40
C GLY A 198 -2.38 9.81 -9.51
N ASN A 199 -2.17 11.12 -9.60
CA ASN A 199 -1.36 11.72 -10.65
C ASN A 199 0.15 11.68 -10.35
N LYS A 200 0.99 12.07 -11.30
CA LYS A 200 2.46 12.15 -11.15
C LYS A 200 2.91 12.89 -9.89
N ASP A 201 2.27 14.02 -9.55
CA ASP A 201 2.59 14.78 -8.34
C ASP A 201 2.28 14.01 -7.06
N TYR A 202 1.18 13.24 -7.05
CA TYR A 202 0.85 12.34 -5.93
C TYR A 202 1.86 11.20 -5.83
N ALA A 203 2.23 10.57 -6.95
CA ALA A 203 3.23 9.50 -6.99
C ALA A 203 4.57 9.97 -6.40
N HIS A 204 5.07 11.14 -6.85
CA HIS A 204 6.30 11.72 -6.30
C HIS A 204 6.18 12.08 -4.81
N ALA A 205 5.05 12.65 -4.39
CA ALA A 205 4.83 12.97 -2.98
C ALA A 205 4.80 11.70 -2.11
N HIS A 206 4.13 10.65 -2.59
CA HIS A 206 4.04 9.35 -1.94
C HIS A 206 5.42 8.71 -1.78
N ASP A 207 6.24 8.70 -2.83
CA ASP A 207 7.61 8.17 -2.80
C ASP A 207 8.51 8.94 -1.83
N GLY A 208 8.30 10.26 -1.72
CA GLY A 208 9.01 11.08 -0.73
C GLY A 208 8.60 10.82 0.72
N GLN A 209 7.41 10.25 0.96
CA GLN A 209 6.90 9.93 2.30
C GLN A 209 7.30 8.55 2.80
N LEU A 210 7.40 7.57 1.90
CA LEU A 210 7.45 6.15 2.25
C LEU A 210 8.77 5.52 1.82
N ALA A 211 9.58 5.16 2.82
CA ALA A 211 10.84 4.44 2.57
C ALA A 211 10.62 2.96 2.21
N TYR A 212 9.51 2.36 2.66
CA TYR A 212 9.10 0.99 2.33
C TYR A 212 7.71 1.00 1.70
N SER A 213 7.67 1.05 0.36
CA SER A 213 6.45 0.95 -0.45
C SER A 213 6.71 0.06 -1.64
N TYR A 214 5.97 -1.06 -1.73
CA TYR A 214 6.10 -2.01 -2.82
C TYR A 214 4.73 -2.42 -3.35
N ARG A 215 4.52 -2.20 -4.65
CA ARG A 215 3.38 -2.71 -5.41
C ARG A 215 3.78 -4.06 -6.01
N VAL A 216 3.14 -5.15 -5.58
CA VAL A 216 3.37 -6.49 -6.12
C VAL A 216 2.39 -6.73 -7.27
N THR A 217 2.91 -7.09 -8.44
CA THR A 217 2.15 -7.30 -9.67
C THR A 217 2.41 -8.69 -10.24
N HIS A 218 1.39 -9.29 -10.86
CA HIS A 218 1.43 -10.65 -11.36
C HIS A 218 1.16 -10.71 -12.87
N ASN A 219 2.15 -11.19 -13.64
CA ASN A 219 2.05 -11.52 -15.06
C ASN A 219 1.26 -10.48 -15.88
N ARG A 220 0.03 -10.79 -16.31
CA ARG A 220 -0.82 -9.93 -17.17
C ARG A 220 -2.04 -9.40 -16.43
N ASP A 221 -1.95 -9.26 -15.11
CA ASP A 221 -2.97 -8.61 -14.28
C ASP A 221 -3.38 -7.28 -14.91
N VAL A 222 -4.68 -7.13 -15.21
CA VAL A 222 -5.22 -5.93 -15.86
C VAL A 222 -5.28 -4.72 -14.93
N VAL A 223 -5.39 -4.94 -13.62
CA VAL A 223 -5.73 -3.88 -12.67
C VAL A 223 -4.63 -2.83 -12.50
N PRO A 224 -3.34 -3.20 -12.39
CA PRO A 224 -2.25 -2.22 -12.40
C PRO A 224 -2.28 -1.29 -13.60
N HIS A 225 -2.85 -1.71 -14.74
CA HIS A 225 -2.85 -0.91 -15.95
C HIS A 225 -4.09 -0.01 -16.08
N VAL A 226 -4.96 0.04 -15.06
CA VAL A 226 -6.10 0.97 -15.05
C VAL A 226 -5.96 2.09 -14.00
N PRO A 227 -6.45 3.30 -14.29
CA PRO A 227 -6.70 3.81 -15.65
C PRO A 227 -5.41 3.75 -16.48
N ASN A 228 -5.55 3.83 -17.82
CA ASN A 228 -4.39 3.82 -18.71
C ASN A 228 -3.35 4.89 -18.31
N GLU A 229 -2.09 4.62 -18.59
CA GLU A 229 -1.00 5.56 -18.36
C GLU A 229 -1.33 6.93 -18.99
N ASP A 230 -0.99 8.00 -18.26
CA ASP A 230 -1.21 9.40 -18.64
C ASP A 230 -2.67 9.82 -18.87
N PHE A 231 -3.65 8.91 -18.74
CA PHE A 231 -5.06 9.31 -18.66
C PHE A 231 -5.19 10.28 -17.50
N MET A 232 -5.55 11.54 -17.75
CA MET A 232 -5.64 12.60 -16.73
C MET A 232 -4.42 12.69 -15.78
N GLY A 233 -3.24 12.32 -16.30
CA GLY A 233 -1.98 12.32 -15.57
C GLY A 233 -1.83 11.24 -14.50
N TYR A 234 -2.70 10.21 -14.46
CA TYR A 234 -2.55 9.07 -13.55
C TYR A 234 -1.21 8.36 -13.78
N TYR A 235 -0.57 8.00 -12.67
CA TYR A 235 0.78 7.48 -12.65
C TYR A 235 0.99 6.64 -11.38
N HIS A 236 1.74 5.56 -11.51
CA HIS A 236 2.15 4.75 -10.38
C HIS A 236 3.24 5.41 -9.55
N ASN A 237 3.22 5.13 -8.26
CA ASN A 237 4.33 5.35 -7.34
C ASN A 237 5.30 4.15 -7.34
N LYS A 238 6.51 4.36 -6.82
CA LYS A 238 7.52 3.31 -6.62
C LYS A 238 7.19 2.44 -5.40
N TYR A 239 7.76 1.25 -5.28
CA TYR A 239 8.47 0.44 -6.30
C TYR A 239 7.53 -0.64 -6.84
N GLU A 240 7.75 -1.13 -8.07
CA GLU A 240 7.05 -2.32 -8.56
C GLU A 240 7.88 -3.59 -8.30
N VAL A 241 7.23 -4.64 -7.80
CA VAL A 241 7.80 -5.99 -7.74
C VAL A 241 7.00 -6.91 -8.65
N TYR A 242 7.57 -7.16 -9.82
CA TYR A 242 6.90 -7.83 -10.91
C TYR A 242 7.25 -9.32 -11.00
N TYR A 243 6.23 -10.16 -10.88
CA TYR A 243 6.33 -11.61 -11.08
C TYR A 243 5.84 -11.96 -12.48
N ARG A 244 6.77 -12.04 -13.44
CA ARG A 244 6.45 -12.16 -14.87
C ARG A 244 5.83 -13.49 -15.28
N GLU A 245 6.35 -14.61 -14.76
CA GLU A 245 5.99 -15.95 -15.25
C GLU A 245 4.98 -16.67 -14.35
N ASN A 246 5.29 -16.74 -13.05
CA ASN A 246 4.45 -17.36 -12.03
C ASN A 246 4.82 -16.80 -10.65
N MET A 247 4.07 -17.20 -9.63
CA MET A 247 4.33 -16.80 -8.25
C MET A 247 4.56 -18.00 -7.31
N LYS A 248 5.09 -19.11 -7.81
CA LYS A 248 5.44 -20.27 -6.96
C LYS A 248 6.56 -19.91 -5.98
N ASP A 249 6.76 -20.75 -4.97
CA ASP A 249 7.92 -20.61 -4.09
C ASP A 249 9.23 -20.68 -4.90
N GLY A 250 10.14 -19.74 -4.66
CA GLY A 250 11.36 -19.58 -5.45
C GLY A 250 11.18 -18.97 -6.85
N ALA A 251 9.99 -18.48 -7.20
CA ALA A 251 9.77 -17.76 -8.45
C ALA A 251 10.66 -16.51 -8.53
N LYS A 252 11.13 -16.22 -9.75
CA LYS A 252 11.91 -15.01 -10.02
C LYS A 252 10.98 -13.81 -10.13
N PHE A 253 11.43 -12.69 -9.58
CA PHE A 253 10.77 -11.40 -9.71
C PHE A 253 11.79 -10.32 -10.10
N THR A 254 11.27 -9.24 -10.68
CA THR A 254 12.04 -8.02 -10.99
C THR A 254 11.55 -6.90 -10.10
N ILE A 255 12.47 -6.17 -9.46
CA ILE A 255 12.13 -4.92 -8.77
C ILE A 255 12.44 -3.76 -9.73
N CYS A 256 11.42 -2.97 -10.07
CA CYS A 256 11.58 -1.75 -10.84
C CYS A 256 11.51 -0.52 -9.92
N ASP A 257 12.53 0.33 -10.06
CA ASP A 257 12.70 1.59 -9.34
C ASP A 257 12.34 2.81 -10.20
N GLY A 258 11.99 2.60 -11.48
CA GLY A 258 11.31 3.58 -12.32
C GLY A 258 9.81 3.50 -12.13
N ASP A 259 9.15 4.66 -12.21
CA ASP A 259 7.71 4.70 -12.38
C ASP A 259 7.36 4.26 -13.81
N GLU A 260 6.33 3.42 -13.95
CA GLU A 260 5.90 2.85 -15.23
C GLU A 260 7.05 2.20 -16.04
N ASP A 261 7.93 1.43 -15.37
CA ASP A 261 9.13 0.87 -15.99
C ASP A 261 8.80 -0.27 -16.97
N SER A 262 9.14 -0.07 -18.25
CA SER A 262 9.02 -1.06 -19.33
C SER A 262 9.75 -2.40 -19.09
N LYS A 263 10.62 -2.50 -18.08
CA LYS A 263 11.23 -3.77 -17.64
C LYS A 263 10.28 -4.61 -16.78
N CYS A 264 9.26 -4.00 -16.19
CA CYS A 264 8.22 -4.64 -15.39
C CYS A 264 6.90 -4.76 -16.18
N SER A 265 5.74 -4.69 -15.52
CA SER A 265 4.47 -5.06 -16.16
C SER A 265 4.09 -4.13 -17.31
N ASP A 266 4.52 -2.86 -17.31
CA ASP A 266 4.25 -1.91 -18.40
C ASP A 266 5.01 -2.24 -19.69
N GLY A 267 5.98 -3.14 -19.64
CA GLY A 267 6.62 -3.70 -20.85
C GLY A 267 5.73 -4.67 -21.63
N LEU A 268 4.57 -5.06 -21.09
CA LEU A 268 3.67 -6.01 -21.73
C LEU A 268 2.73 -5.32 -22.73
N TRP A 269 2.66 -5.90 -23.93
CA TRP A 269 1.73 -5.45 -24.98
C TRP A 269 0.26 -5.79 -24.71
N VAL A 270 -0.02 -6.76 -23.82
CA VAL A 270 -1.38 -7.23 -23.48
C VAL A 270 -1.46 -7.56 -21.98
N THR A 271 -2.28 -6.81 -21.25
CA THR A 271 -2.47 -6.89 -19.80
C THR A 271 -3.96 -6.96 -19.48
N THR A 272 -4.58 -8.12 -19.73
CA THR A 272 -6.05 -8.28 -19.70
C THR A 272 -6.53 -9.42 -18.80
N SER A 273 -5.64 -9.99 -17.98
CA SER A 273 -5.94 -11.19 -17.19
C SER A 273 -6.59 -10.81 -15.86
N ILE A 274 -7.88 -11.14 -15.71
CA ILE A 274 -8.56 -11.10 -14.40
C ILE A 274 -8.09 -12.27 -13.53
N ASP A 275 -7.73 -13.41 -14.13
CA ASP A 275 -7.26 -14.57 -13.39
C ASP A 275 -5.93 -14.30 -12.66
N ASP A 276 -4.97 -13.66 -13.36
CA ASP A 276 -3.70 -13.24 -12.75
C ASP A 276 -3.92 -12.24 -11.62
N HIS A 277 -4.98 -11.44 -11.71
CA HIS A 277 -5.36 -10.50 -10.66
C HIS A 277 -5.97 -11.18 -9.42
N LEU A 278 -6.73 -12.27 -9.59
CA LEU A 278 -7.34 -12.96 -8.46
C LEU A 278 -6.35 -13.89 -7.74
N HIS A 279 -5.26 -14.27 -8.42
CA HIS A 279 -4.30 -15.25 -7.93
C HIS A 279 -2.94 -14.62 -7.63
N TYR A 280 -2.58 -14.59 -6.35
CA TYR A 280 -1.27 -14.18 -5.88
C TYR A 280 -0.62 -15.32 -5.10
N PHE A 281 0.62 -15.67 -5.45
CA PHE A 281 1.39 -16.74 -4.80
C PHE A 281 0.66 -18.10 -4.76
N GLU A 282 0.03 -18.48 -5.88
CA GLU A 282 -0.76 -19.71 -6.05
C GLU A 282 -2.03 -19.77 -5.16
N LYS A 283 -2.50 -18.62 -4.67
CA LYS A 283 -3.71 -18.49 -3.86
C LYS A 283 -4.71 -17.58 -4.56
N ASP A 284 -5.94 -18.05 -4.72
CA ASP A 284 -7.08 -17.12 -4.90
C ASP A 284 -7.16 -16.28 -3.62
N ILE A 285 -6.83 -15.00 -3.75
CA ILE A 285 -6.60 -14.14 -2.58
C ILE A 285 -7.86 -13.98 -1.72
N SER A 286 -9.04 -14.02 -2.35
CA SER A 286 -10.33 -13.88 -1.67
C SER A 286 -10.77 -15.19 -1.02
N ALA A 287 -10.77 -16.28 -1.79
CA ALA A 287 -11.21 -17.59 -1.32
C ALA A 287 -10.26 -18.16 -0.25
N TRP A 288 -8.96 -17.85 -0.34
CA TRP A 288 -7.99 -18.22 0.68
C TRP A 288 -8.23 -17.45 2.00
N GLY A 289 -8.54 -16.16 1.90
CA GLY A 289 -8.95 -15.33 3.04
C GLY A 289 -10.21 -15.86 3.75
N ASP A 290 -11.25 -16.17 2.97
CA ASP A 290 -12.51 -16.73 3.48
C ASP A 290 -12.31 -18.07 4.20
N LYS A 291 -11.34 -18.88 3.76
CA LYS A 291 -10.95 -20.15 4.39
C LYS A 291 -10.01 -19.99 5.60
N GLY A 292 -9.83 -18.76 6.10
CA GLY A 292 -8.96 -18.50 7.25
C GLY A 292 -7.47 -18.63 6.95
N CYS A 293 -7.08 -18.43 5.69
CA CYS A 293 -5.70 -18.54 5.22
C CYS A 293 -5.06 -19.93 5.43
N ASN A 294 -5.86 -21.00 5.44
CA ASN A 294 -5.38 -22.38 5.48
C ASN A 294 -4.99 -22.92 4.10
#